data_AF-A0A2J2H8W5-F1
#
_entry.id   AF-A0A2J2H8W5-F1
#
_cell.length_a   1.000
_cell.length_b   1.000
_cell.length_c   1.000
_cell.angle_alpha   90.00
_cell.angle_beta   90.00
_cell.angle_gamma   90.00
#
_symmetry.space_group_name_H-M   'P 1'
#
loop_
_entity.id
_entity.type
_entity.pdbx_description
1 polymer ?
#
loop_
_entity_poly.entity_id
_entity_poly.type
_entity_poly.pdbx_seq_one_letter_code
_entity_poly.pdbx_strand_id
1 'polypeptide(L)'
;MLEAQRQAKAELTSIYNAIIEGTYRIEGNKLYAPDGAWMYIAKVAAPRIAIHGVSASAHFPDVLKLPRERLELLQLGWRASDEGNNDGRPFMGTTQPWQVFAWTAARYGELYVYVDSVKLTREGVSVHIQIRAKDWKQRWSKNEAISLVADYLRRGEWAPLLAAWLGDGKARWKKILHGKYVLTIAAKEPWRLGRKIGTYEALVATGREAFVKLREAAGAYGEPLDLLKAHKWIYIKLATDDDFRVTHKLNTEKRGIDALGKARRNNGKIPTKSHTERPNKGAVVVASVVMYLELVSGRGGSLVAKYFTRDAGKALAIAAELKAAGLRPNVVRSGPNYVVYIATADLLRLAERDSEIRRAVALYLAEKAKDGTPRQREIAEKILRRHPLFLPNRLAASSKPA
;
A
#
# COMPACT_ATOMS: atom_id res chain seq x y z
N MET A 1 20.89 -20.46 16.56
CA MET A 1 19.65 -20.13 15.80
C MET A 1 18.84 -21.36 15.38
N LEU A 2 19.44 -22.42 14.84
CA LEU A 2 18.69 -23.66 14.47
C LEU A 2 17.94 -24.28 15.66
N GLU A 3 18.53 -24.24 16.86
CA GLU A 3 17.89 -24.75 18.07
C GLU A 3 16.63 -23.97 18.44
N ALA A 4 16.73 -22.64 18.53
CA ALA A 4 15.58 -21.78 18.79
C ALA A 4 14.47 -21.93 17.73
N GLN A 5 14.83 -22.15 16.46
CA GLN A 5 13.87 -22.46 15.41
C GLN A 5 13.18 -23.81 15.64
N ARG A 6 13.94 -24.86 16.00
CA ARG A 6 13.39 -26.18 16.30
C ARG A 6 12.43 -26.11 17.49
N GLN A 7 12.81 -25.43 18.56
CA GLN A 7 11.99 -25.24 19.75
C GLN A 7 10.68 -24.51 19.42
N ALA A 8 10.75 -23.31 18.82
CA ALA A 8 9.56 -22.53 18.51
C ALA A 8 8.63 -23.26 17.51
N LYS A 9 9.21 -24.01 16.56
CA LYS A 9 8.42 -24.84 15.64
C LYS A 9 7.73 -25.98 16.38
N ALA A 10 8.40 -26.63 17.33
CA ALA A 10 7.80 -27.71 18.11
C ALA A 10 6.62 -27.20 18.94
N GLU A 11 6.78 -26.08 19.65
CA GLU A 11 5.73 -25.43 20.45
C GLU A 11 4.52 -25.01 19.59
N LEU A 12 4.75 -24.37 18.44
CA LEU A 12 3.66 -24.03 17.51
C LEU A 12 2.97 -25.26 16.90
N THR A 13 3.74 -26.31 16.60
CA THR A 13 3.19 -27.56 16.05
C THR A 13 2.35 -28.30 17.09
N SER A 14 2.79 -28.32 18.33
CA SER A 14 2.07 -28.89 19.46
C SER A 14 0.71 -28.23 19.66
N ILE A 15 0.65 -26.89 19.63
CA ILE A 15 -0.62 -26.15 19.66
C ILE A 15 -1.53 -26.56 18.49
N TYR A 16 -0.98 -26.62 17.28
CA TYR A 16 -1.76 -26.99 16.09
C TYR A 16 -2.33 -28.41 16.20
N ASN A 17 -1.50 -29.39 16.56
CA ASN A 17 -1.91 -30.78 16.73
C ASN A 17 -2.94 -30.90 17.85
N ALA A 18 -2.75 -30.19 18.97
CA ALA A 18 -3.71 -30.20 20.07
C ALA A 18 -5.11 -29.78 19.62
N ILE A 19 -5.20 -28.76 18.75
CA ILE A 19 -6.47 -28.28 18.17
C ILE A 19 -7.07 -29.30 17.20
N ILE A 20 -6.26 -29.87 16.29
CA ILE A 20 -6.74 -30.81 15.27
C ILE A 20 -7.18 -32.15 15.87
N GLU A 21 -6.44 -32.64 16.86
CA GLU A 21 -6.67 -33.92 17.51
C GLU A 21 -7.65 -33.82 18.69
N GLY A 22 -8.03 -32.60 19.08
CA GLY A 22 -8.93 -32.36 20.21
C GLY A 22 -8.33 -32.67 21.58
N THR A 23 -7.00 -32.70 21.70
CA THR A 23 -6.27 -33.02 22.95
C THR A 23 -6.03 -31.79 23.83
N TYR A 24 -6.57 -30.62 23.46
CA TYR A 24 -6.49 -29.40 24.25
C TYR A 24 -7.44 -29.41 25.45
N ARG A 25 -7.10 -28.62 26.47
CA ARG A 25 -7.95 -28.37 27.64
C ARG A 25 -8.48 -26.95 27.60
N ILE A 26 -9.77 -26.76 27.88
CA ILE A 26 -10.36 -25.43 28.06
C ILE A 26 -10.57 -25.17 29.55
N GLU A 27 -10.07 -24.04 30.04
CA GLU A 27 -10.44 -23.51 31.36
C GLU A 27 -10.85 -22.04 31.23
N GLY A 28 -12.09 -21.74 31.62
CA GLY A 28 -12.67 -20.41 31.42
C GLY A 28 -12.63 -19.99 29.96
N ASN A 29 -11.93 -18.91 29.65
CA ASN A 29 -11.78 -18.39 28.28
C ASN A 29 -10.41 -18.72 27.64
N LYS A 30 -9.67 -19.67 28.21
CA LYS A 30 -8.32 -20.05 27.76
C LYS A 30 -8.30 -21.47 27.21
N LEU A 31 -7.52 -21.68 26.15
CA LEU A 31 -7.22 -22.98 25.57
C LEU A 31 -5.76 -23.32 25.86
N TYR A 32 -5.51 -24.50 26.43
CA TYR A 32 -4.19 -25.01 26.79
C TYR A 32 -3.82 -26.20 25.90
N ALA A 33 -2.60 -26.18 25.38
CA ALA A 33 -1.96 -27.31 24.71
C ALA A 33 -1.25 -28.22 25.75
N PRO A 34 -0.97 -29.49 25.42
CA PRO A 34 -0.32 -30.43 26.33
C PRO A 34 1.08 -30.02 26.81
N ASP A 35 1.79 -29.20 26.04
CA ASP A 35 3.11 -28.65 26.38
C ASP A 35 3.06 -27.44 27.33
N GLY A 36 1.86 -27.03 27.76
CA GLY A 36 1.64 -25.89 28.64
C GLY A 36 1.53 -24.55 27.91
N ALA A 37 1.72 -24.50 26.58
CA ALA A 37 1.40 -23.31 25.81
C ALA A 37 -0.12 -23.06 25.83
N TRP A 38 -0.53 -21.80 25.84
CA TRP A 38 -1.94 -21.47 25.94
C TRP A 38 -2.30 -20.19 25.21
N MET A 39 -3.57 -20.08 24.85
CA MET A 39 -4.08 -18.94 24.10
C MET A 39 -5.47 -18.52 24.57
N TYR A 40 -5.82 -17.27 24.29
CA TYR A 40 -7.16 -16.76 24.51
C TYR A 40 -7.50 -15.64 23.54
N ILE A 41 -8.79 -15.43 23.30
CA ILE A 41 -9.27 -14.29 22.53
C ILE A 41 -9.22 -13.06 23.42
N ALA A 42 -8.35 -12.11 23.09
CA ALA A 42 -8.22 -10.87 23.85
C ALA A 42 -9.41 -9.96 23.55
N LYS A 43 -10.13 -9.54 24.60
CA LYS A 43 -11.23 -8.55 24.52
C LYS A 43 -10.68 -7.13 24.33
N VAL A 44 -10.20 -6.83 23.13
CA VAL A 44 -9.71 -5.50 22.74
C VAL A 44 -10.36 -5.04 21.43
N ALA A 45 -10.22 -3.76 21.09
CA ALA A 45 -10.88 -3.14 19.93
C ALA A 45 -10.57 -3.81 18.57
N ALA A 46 -9.46 -4.54 18.46
CA ALA A 46 -9.09 -5.34 17.30
C ALA A 46 -9.02 -6.83 17.69
N PRO A 47 -9.74 -7.75 17.01
CA PRO A 47 -9.70 -9.16 17.33
C PRO A 47 -8.26 -9.70 17.25
N ARG A 48 -7.75 -10.20 18.38
CA ARG A 48 -6.45 -10.87 18.45
C ARG A 48 -6.50 -12.06 19.38
N ILE A 49 -5.74 -13.08 19.02
CA ILE A 49 -5.51 -14.27 19.85
C ILE A 49 -4.17 -14.04 20.54
N ALA A 50 -4.18 -13.87 21.86
CA ALA A 50 -2.95 -13.80 22.63
C ALA A 50 -2.40 -15.21 22.85
N ILE A 51 -1.08 -15.37 22.74
CA ILE A 51 -0.39 -16.65 22.85
C ILE A 51 0.66 -16.53 23.96
N HIS A 52 0.75 -17.56 24.79
CA HIS A 52 1.70 -17.67 25.88
C HIS A 52 2.39 -19.03 25.83
N GLY A 53 3.64 -19.08 26.27
CA GLY A 53 4.45 -20.31 26.29
C GLY A 53 5.16 -20.64 24.97
N VAL A 54 4.99 -19.83 23.92
CA VAL A 54 5.72 -19.97 22.66
C VAL A 54 6.91 -19.00 22.63
N SER A 55 8.08 -19.46 23.05
CA SER A 55 9.25 -18.60 23.24
C SER A 55 10.58 -19.32 23.07
N ALA A 56 11.64 -18.58 22.76
CA ALA A 56 12.99 -19.12 22.71
C ALA A 56 14.02 -18.06 23.10
N SER A 57 15.15 -18.54 23.63
CA SER A 57 16.35 -17.72 23.75
C SER A 57 17.39 -18.14 22.72
N ALA A 58 18.09 -17.16 22.17
CA ALA A 58 19.10 -17.39 21.15
C ALA A 58 20.15 -16.29 21.16
N HIS A 59 21.39 -16.69 20.92
CA HIS A 59 22.47 -15.77 20.60
C HIS A 59 22.39 -15.32 19.13
N PHE A 60 22.47 -14.00 18.90
CA PHE A 60 22.64 -13.41 17.58
C PHE A 60 24.03 -12.78 17.47
N PRO A 61 24.87 -13.17 16.49
CA PRO A 61 26.24 -12.68 16.42
C PRO A 61 26.29 -11.20 16.01
N ASP A 62 27.41 -10.52 16.31
CA ASP A 62 27.71 -9.20 15.75
C ASP A 62 28.04 -9.32 14.26
N VAL A 63 26.99 -9.25 13.43
CA VAL A 63 27.08 -9.33 11.98
C VAL A 63 27.53 -8.01 11.34
N LEU A 64 27.38 -6.88 12.04
CA LEU A 64 27.71 -5.56 11.48
C LEU A 64 29.18 -5.21 11.69
N LYS A 65 29.80 -5.72 12.76
CA LYS A 65 31.21 -5.45 13.13
C LYS A 65 31.55 -3.97 13.09
N LEU A 66 30.59 -3.13 13.47
CA LEU A 66 30.74 -1.67 13.44
C LEU A 66 31.50 -1.18 14.67
N PRO A 67 32.27 -0.10 14.55
CA PRO A 67 32.76 0.64 15.72
C PRO A 67 31.60 1.02 16.63
N ARG A 68 31.86 1.07 17.94
CA ARG A 68 30.83 1.26 18.97
C ARG A 68 30.07 2.57 18.76
N GLU A 69 30.74 3.64 18.39
CA GLU A 69 30.17 4.95 18.13
C GLU A 69 29.16 4.89 16.98
N ARG A 70 29.46 4.11 15.93
CA ARG A 70 28.56 3.96 14.78
C ARG A 70 27.36 3.08 15.12
N LEU A 71 27.56 2.02 15.90
CA LEU A 71 26.49 1.16 16.39
C LEU A 71 25.51 1.95 17.27
N GLU A 72 26.01 2.81 18.15
CA GLU A 72 25.19 3.63 19.05
C GLU A 72 24.26 4.58 18.29
N LEU A 73 24.67 5.09 17.12
CA LEU A 73 23.79 5.90 16.27
C LEU A 73 22.59 5.11 15.74
N LEU A 74 22.78 3.86 15.32
CA LEU A 74 21.69 2.99 14.89
C LEU A 74 20.76 2.63 16.06
N GLN A 75 21.34 2.32 17.22
CA GLN A 75 20.60 2.02 18.45
C GLN A 75 19.75 3.21 18.89
N LEU A 76 20.29 4.42 18.83
CA LEU A 76 19.58 5.67 19.12
C LEU A 76 18.36 5.85 18.20
N GLY A 77 18.52 5.60 16.90
CA GLY A 77 17.42 5.68 15.95
C GLY A 77 16.30 4.68 16.22
N TRP A 78 16.64 3.42 16.50
CA TRP A 78 15.66 2.42 16.94
C TRP A 78 14.96 2.85 18.24
N ARG A 79 15.72 3.39 19.19
CA ARG A 79 15.17 3.94 20.43
C ARG A 79 14.18 5.07 20.18
N ALA A 80 14.41 5.91 19.18
CA ALA A 80 13.45 6.96 18.80
C ALA A 80 12.17 6.43 18.14
N SER A 81 12.12 5.16 17.68
CA SER A 81 11.01 4.62 16.86
C SER A 81 10.22 3.45 17.48
N ASP A 82 10.44 2.21 17.07
CA ASP A 82 9.70 1.02 17.53
C ASP A 82 10.28 0.44 18.84
N GLU A 83 11.51 0.77 19.22
CA GLU A 83 12.15 0.18 20.40
C GLU A 83 11.57 0.75 21.71
N GLY A 84 11.07 -0.16 22.53
CA GLY A 84 10.58 0.08 23.87
C GLY A 84 11.65 -0.11 24.95
N ASN A 85 11.23 0.01 26.20
CA ASN A 85 12.04 -0.29 27.37
C ASN A 85 11.24 -1.22 28.29
N ASN A 86 11.81 -2.36 28.65
CA ASN A 86 11.24 -3.32 29.59
C ASN A 86 12.27 -3.63 30.68
N ASP A 87 12.04 -3.13 31.89
CA ASP A 87 12.96 -3.19 33.04
C ASP A 87 14.40 -2.78 32.71
N GLY A 88 14.55 -1.65 32.01
CA GLY A 88 15.86 -1.13 31.61
C GLY A 88 16.51 -1.88 30.44
N ARG A 89 15.82 -2.83 29.81
CA ARG A 89 16.32 -3.55 28.62
C ARG A 89 15.58 -3.14 27.34
N PRO A 90 16.28 -3.00 26.21
CA PRO A 90 15.65 -2.80 24.91
C PRO A 90 14.74 -3.96 24.53
N PHE A 91 13.54 -3.65 24.04
CA PHE A 91 12.66 -4.63 23.44
C PHE A 91 11.94 -4.03 22.23
N MET A 92 11.44 -4.87 21.34
CA MET A 92 10.66 -4.46 20.18
C MET A 92 9.51 -5.45 19.94
N GLY A 93 8.34 -4.92 19.58
CA GLY A 93 7.22 -5.70 19.07
C GLY A 93 7.01 -5.39 17.60
N THR A 94 6.88 -6.40 16.74
CA THR A 94 6.64 -6.19 15.31
C THR A 94 5.84 -7.35 14.69
N THR A 95 5.16 -7.05 13.59
CA THR A 95 4.58 -8.06 12.68
C THR A 95 5.41 -8.27 11.43
N GLN A 96 6.59 -7.64 11.34
CA GLN A 96 7.44 -7.66 10.16
C GLN A 96 8.75 -8.41 10.46
N PRO A 97 8.93 -9.63 9.91
CA PRO A 97 10.11 -10.44 10.22
C PRO A 97 11.46 -9.75 9.93
N TRP A 98 11.54 -8.95 8.86
CA TRP A 98 12.77 -8.22 8.54
C TRP A 98 13.15 -7.18 9.61
N GLN A 99 12.17 -6.56 10.30
CA GLN A 99 12.46 -5.60 11.36
C GLN A 99 13.14 -6.28 12.54
N VAL A 100 12.76 -7.52 12.87
CA VAL A 100 13.40 -8.32 13.92
C VAL A 100 14.90 -8.41 13.65
N PHE A 101 15.28 -8.89 12.47
CA PHE A 101 16.69 -9.06 12.10
C PHE A 101 17.45 -7.73 11.98
N ALA A 102 16.82 -6.69 11.45
CA ALA A 102 17.42 -5.36 11.35
C ALA A 102 17.71 -4.79 12.76
N TRP A 103 16.75 -4.90 13.68
CA TRP A 103 16.91 -4.47 15.06
C TRP A 103 17.95 -5.29 15.82
N THR A 104 17.94 -6.63 15.67
CA THR A 104 18.94 -7.50 16.34
C THR A 104 20.36 -7.28 15.81
N ALA A 105 20.53 -6.86 14.55
CA ALA A 105 21.84 -6.47 14.06
C ALA A 105 22.41 -5.24 14.82
N ALA A 106 21.54 -4.33 15.29
CA ALA A 106 21.93 -3.22 16.17
C ALA A 106 21.95 -3.59 17.67
N ARG A 107 21.32 -4.70 18.05
CA ARG A 107 21.16 -5.21 19.43
C ARG A 107 21.56 -6.69 19.51
N TYR A 108 22.77 -7.01 19.03
CA TYR A 108 23.26 -8.38 18.95
C TYR A 108 23.50 -8.98 20.35
N GLY A 109 23.82 -10.26 20.43
CA GLY A 109 24.04 -10.98 21.69
C GLY A 109 22.85 -11.85 22.06
N GLU A 110 22.64 -12.05 23.36
CA GLU A 110 21.55 -12.86 23.89
C GLU A 110 20.18 -12.20 23.68
N LEU A 111 19.27 -12.94 23.07
CA LEU A 111 17.91 -12.50 22.78
C LEU A 111 16.91 -13.42 23.47
N TYR A 112 15.75 -12.86 23.79
CA TYR A 112 14.56 -13.61 24.15
C TYR A 112 13.44 -13.20 23.21
N VAL A 113 12.88 -14.17 22.49
CA VAL A 113 11.85 -13.98 21.46
C VAL A 113 10.63 -14.78 21.85
N TYR A 114 9.45 -14.21 21.66
CA TYR A 114 8.21 -14.95 21.86
C TYR A 114 7.11 -14.47 20.91
N VAL A 115 6.20 -15.38 20.59
CA VAL A 115 4.98 -15.05 19.86
C VAL A 115 3.99 -14.49 20.86
N ASP A 116 3.70 -13.20 20.75
CA ASP A 116 2.82 -12.48 21.68
C ASP A 116 1.35 -12.63 21.31
N SER A 117 1.03 -12.48 20.03
CA SER A 117 -0.34 -12.58 19.56
C SER A 117 -0.46 -12.79 18.06
N VAL A 118 -1.62 -13.26 17.63
CA VAL A 118 -2.05 -13.30 16.24
C VAL A 118 -3.14 -12.24 16.05
N LYS A 119 -2.89 -11.28 15.16
CA LYS A 119 -3.84 -10.22 14.82
C LYS A 119 -4.67 -10.67 13.62
N LEU A 120 -6.00 -10.61 13.77
CA LEU A 120 -6.96 -10.98 12.74
C LEU A 120 -7.54 -9.69 12.16
N THR A 121 -7.16 -9.35 10.94
CA THR A 121 -7.66 -8.15 10.25
C THR A 121 -8.44 -8.57 9.00
N ARG A 122 -9.20 -7.63 8.42
CA ARG A 122 -9.87 -7.84 7.12
C ARG A 122 -8.88 -8.10 5.98
N GLU A 123 -7.61 -7.74 6.16
CA GLU A 123 -6.54 -7.94 5.17
C GLU A 123 -5.84 -9.30 5.33
N GLY A 124 -6.10 -10.01 6.44
CA GLY A 124 -5.56 -11.34 6.71
C GLY A 124 -5.06 -11.51 8.14
N VAL A 125 -4.25 -12.55 8.31
CA VAL A 125 -3.66 -12.94 9.61
C VAL A 125 -2.22 -12.42 9.67
N SER A 126 -1.85 -11.79 10.79
CA SER A 126 -0.46 -11.41 11.05
C SER A 126 -0.02 -11.84 12.44
N VAL A 127 1.22 -12.34 12.54
CA VAL A 127 1.80 -12.78 13.81
C VAL A 127 2.59 -11.61 14.39
N HIS A 128 2.31 -11.28 15.65
CA HIS A 128 3.03 -10.29 16.43
C HIS A 128 4.10 -10.97 17.28
N ILE A 129 5.35 -10.63 17.02
CA ILE A 129 6.51 -11.17 17.71
C ILE A 129 7.07 -10.09 18.62
N GLN A 130 7.39 -10.46 19.85
CA GLN A 130 8.16 -9.62 20.75
C GLN A 130 9.57 -10.18 20.92
N ILE A 131 10.53 -9.26 20.96
CA ILE A 131 11.94 -9.57 21.13
C ILE A 131 12.57 -8.65 22.17
N ARG A 132 13.37 -9.22 23.08
CA ARG A 132 14.10 -8.52 24.14
C ARG A 132 15.58 -8.81 24.01
N ALA A 133 16.40 -7.76 24.03
CA ALA A 133 17.86 -7.89 24.04
C ALA A 133 18.36 -7.99 25.49
N LYS A 134 18.99 -9.10 25.85
CA LYS A 134 19.40 -9.39 27.23
C LYS A 134 20.73 -8.76 27.60
N ASP A 135 21.65 -8.62 26.65
CA ASP A 135 23.00 -8.10 26.91
C ASP A 135 23.08 -6.57 26.85
N TRP A 136 22.02 -5.90 26.43
CA TRP A 136 21.96 -4.46 26.30
C TRP A 136 21.12 -3.82 27.40
N LYS A 137 21.60 -2.67 27.90
CA LYS A 137 20.84 -1.77 28.77
C LYS A 137 20.38 -0.55 27.99
N GLN A 138 19.16 -0.10 28.29
CA GLN A 138 18.61 1.10 27.70
C GLN A 138 19.31 2.34 28.25
N ARG A 139 19.79 3.21 27.36
CA ARG A 139 20.56 4.41 27.72
C ARG A 139 19.75 5.69 27.67
N TRP A 140 18.75 5.74 26.79
CA TRP A 140 18.01 6.96 26.51
C TRP A 140 16.52 6.82 26.84
N SER A 141 15.93 7.90 27.33
CA SER A 141 14.47 8.01 27.35
C SER A 141 13.94 8.11 25.90
N LYS A 142 12.64 7.85 25.70
CA LYS A 142 12.03 7.92 24.35
C LYS A 142 12.15 9.33 23.77
N ASN A 143 11.81 10.33 24.58
CA ASN A 143 11.79 11.73 24.16
C ASN A 143 13.19 12.27 23.92
N GLU A 144 14.15 11.90 24.76
CA GLU A 144 15.57 12.22 24.57
C GLU A 144 16.10 11.65 23.26
N ALA A 145 15.81 10.37 22.96
CA ALA A 145 16.25 9.76 21.71
C ALA A 145 15.68 10.47 20.48
N ILE A 146 14.40 10.85 20.51
CA ILE A 146 13.77 11.61 19.40
C ILE A 146 14.48 12.97 19.21
N SER A 147 14.74 13.70 20.29
CA SER A 147 15.44 14.99 20.21
C SER A 147 16.87 14.81 19.68
N LEU A 148 17.61 13.81 20.16
CA LEU A 148 18.97 13.53 19.69
C LEU A 148 19.00 13.15 18.20
N VAL A 149 18.03 12.37 17.70
CA VAL A 149 17.92 12.08 16.26
C VAL A 149 17.78 13.37 15.45
N ALA A 150 16.94 14.31 15.90
CA ALA A 150 16.79 15.60 15.23
C ALA A 150 18.09 16.43 15.29
N ASP A 151 18.81 16.40 16.41
CA ASP A 151 20.06 17.12 16.60
C ASP A 151 21.19 16.59 15.71
N TYR A 152 21.35 15.26 15.64
CA TYR A 152 22.31 14.62 14.73
C TYR A 152 22.00 14.94 13.27
N LEU A 153 20.72 14.92 12.90
CA LEU A 153 20.30 15.29 11.55
C LEU A 153 20.69 16.73 11.20
N ARG A 154 20.50 17.68 12.13
CA ARG A 154 20.91 19.09 11.95
C ARG A 154 22.42 19.25 11.75
N ARG A 155 23.21 18.33 12.31
CA ARG A 155 24.68 18.27 12.16
C ARG A 155 25.13 17.46 10.94
N GLY A 156 24.19 16.92 10.16
CA GLY A 156 24.50 16.14 8.96
C GLY A 156 24.78 14.66 9.20
N GLU A 157 24.50 14.12 10.39
CA GLU A 157 24.59 12.69 10.67
C GLU A 157 23.21 12.03 10.47
N TRP A 158 23.14 11.08 9.53
CA TRP A 158 21.88 10.48 9.05
C TRP A 158 21.61 9.07 9.58
N ALA A 159 22.58 8.39 10.20
CA ALA A 159 22.39 7.03 10.71
C ALA A 159 21.27 6.90 11.77
N PRO A 160 21.14 7.82 12.75
CA PRO A 160 20.02 7.77 13.70
C PRO A 160 18.68 7.94 12.99
N LEU A 161 18.62 8.83 11.99
CA LEU A 161 17.40 9.03 11.23
C LEU A 161 17.05 7.80 10.38
N LEU A 162 18.03 7.13 9.78
CA LEU A 162 17.82 5.90 9.04
C LEU A 162 17.15 4.83 9.90
N ALA A 163 17.71 4.53 11.07
CA ALA A 163 17.14 3.53 11.97
C ALA A 163 15.75 3.96 12.51
N ALA A 164 15.56 5.25 12.84
CA ALA A 164 14.25 5.77 13.22
C ALA A 164 13.21 5.59 12.10
N TRP A 165 13.60 5.85 10.85
CA TRP A 165 12.72 5.72 9.69
C TRP A 165 12.43 4.25 9.34
N LEU A 166 13.37 3.34 9.52
CA LEU A 166 13.13 1.90 9.36
C LEU A 166 12.06 1.39 10.35
N GLY A 167 11.97 1.96 11.56
CA GLY A 167 10.89 1.69 12.51
C GLY A 167 9.56 2.36 12.13
N ASP A 168 9.50 3.69 12.21
CA ASP A 168 8.25 4.46 12.14
C ASP A 168 8.06 5.26 10.83
N GLY A 169 8.98 5.14 9.89
CA GLY A 169 8.91 5.82 8.59
C GLY A 169 7.75 5.33 7.71
N LYS A 170 7.08 6.26 7.03
CA LYS A 170 5.99 5.94 6.10
C LYS A 170 6.49 5.80 4.66
N ALA A 171 6.44 4.58 4.13
CA ALA A 171 6.77 4.29 2.73
C ALA A 171 5.59 4.65 1.80
N ARG A 172 5.64 5.85 1.19
CA ARG A 172 4.59 6.34 0.28
C ARG A 172 4.86 5.89 -1.16
N TRP A 173 4.76 4.59 -1.44
CA TRP A 173 5.11 3.95 -2.72
C TRP A 173 4.61 4.69 -3.97
N LYS A 174 3.35 5.14 -3.97
CA LYS A 174 2.82 5.91 -5.10
C LYS A 174 3.59 7.20 -5.35
N LYS A 175 4.02 7.92 -4.30
CA LYS A 175 4.79 9.16 -4.45
C LYS A 175 6.17 8.88 -5.04
N ILE A 176 6.89 7.88 -4.53
CA ILE A 176 8.26 7.60 -4.97
C ILE A 176 8.34 7.15 -6.44
N LEU A 177 7.37 6.34 -6.88
CA LEU A 177 7.24 5.89 -8.27
C LEU A 177 6.90 7.02 -9.25
N HIS A 178 6.47 8.18 -8.76
CA HIS A 178 6.18 9.37 -9.57
C HIS A 178 7.16 10.52 -9.29
N GLY A 179 8.34 10.23 -8.75
CA GLY A 179 9.38 11.23 -8.50
C GLY A 179 9.06 12.23 -7.39
N LYS A 180 8.11 11.92 -6.50
CA LYS A 180 7.79 12.76 -5.34
C LYS A 180 8.49 12.23 -4.09
N TYR A 181 9.59 12.88 -3.72
CA TYR A 181 10.47 12.48 -2.63
C TYR A 181 10.11 13.20 -1.33
N VAL A 182 9.47 12.47 -0.42
CA VAL A 182 9.02 12.99 0.87
C VAL A 182 9.34 11.96 1.95
N LEU A 183 10.12 12.35 2.94
CA LEU A 183 10.53 11.51 4.07
C LEU A 183 9.69 11.90 5.29
N THR A 184 8.80 11.00 5.71
CA THR A 184 7.93 11.23 6.88
C THR A 184 8.03 10.10 7.88
N ILE A 185 7.89 10.44 9.16
CA ILE A 185 7.95 9.51 10.30
C ILE A 185 6.70 9.72 11.16
N ALA A 186 6.12 8.62 11.63
CA ALA A 186 5.05 8.65 12.61
C ALA A 186 5.62 8.95 14.01
N ALA A 187 5.04 9.90 14.72
CA ALA A 187 5.50 10.27 16.06
C ALA A 187 4.36 10.89 16.87
N LYS A 188 4.32 10.65 18.18
CA LYS A 188 3.34 11.28 19.09
C LYS A 188 3.50 12.79 19.14
N GLU A 189 4.74 13.26 19.17
CA GLU A 189 5.12 14.67 19.20
C GLU A 189 5.91 15.03 17.93
N PRO A 190 5.25 15.11 16.76
CA PRO A 190 5.93 15.21 15.46
C PRO A 190 6.81 16.47 15.32
N TRP A 191 6.52 17.53 16.06
CA TRP A 191 7.28 18.78 16.03
C TRP A 191 8.70 18.66 16.60
N ARG A 192 9.00 17.61 17.39
CA ARG A 192 10.36 17.35 17.89
C ARG A 192 11.30 16.85 16.80
N LEU A 193 10.75 16.20 15.78
CA LEU A 193 11.52 15.51 14.75
C LEU A 193 11.56 16.28 13.43
N GLY A 194 10.53 17.08 13.16
CA GLY A 194 10.45 17.88 11.94
C GLY A 194 9.17 18.69 11.84
N ARG A 195 8.83 19.13 10.63
CA ARG A 195 7.61 19.93 10.40
C ARG A 195 6.37 19.04 10.58
N LYS A 196 5.47 19.44 11.49
CA LYS A 196 4.17 18.77 11.66
C LYS A 196 3.33 18.91 10.39
N ILE A 197 2.94 17.78 9.79
CA ILE A 197 2.06 17.73 8.61
C ILE A 197 0.76 16.93 8.86
N GLY A 198 0.61 16.39 10.06
CA GLY A 198 -0.59 15.70 10.54
C GLY A 198 -0.55 15.53 12.06
N THR A 199 -1.59 14.94 12.64
CA THR A 199 -1.70 14.75 14.10
C THR A 199 -0.49 14.02 14.69
N TYR A 200 -0.06 12.94 14.02
CA TYR A 200 1.06 12.09 14.45
C TYR A 200 2.09 11.89 13.33
N GLU A 201 2.30 12.89 12.47
CA GLU A 201 3.19 12.78 11.33
C GLU A 201 4.12 13.98 11.19
N ALA A 202 5.43 13.69 11.21
CA ALA A 202 6.50 14.64 10.98
C ALA A 202 7.01 14.51 9.54
N LEU A 203 7.12 15.63 8.84
CA LEU A 203 7.93 15.77 7.64
C LEU A 203 9.36 16.09 8.06
N VAL A 204 10.28 15.17 7.80
CA VAL A 204 11.66 15.27 8.27
C VAL A 204 12.59 15.79 7.18
N ALA A 205 12.38 15.35 5.94
CA ALA A 205 13.14 15.82 4.79
C ALA A 205 12.35 15.66 3.48
N THR A 206 12.76 16.40 2.46
CA THR A 206 12.24 16.30 1.09
C THR A 206 13.37 16.27 0.08
N GLY A 207 13.08 15.87 -1.15
CA GLY A 207 14.06 15.83 -2.23
C GLY A 207 14.78 14.48 -2.32
N ARG A 208 15.40 14.24 -3.48
CA ARG A 208 16.10 12.98 -3.77
C ARG A 208 17.34 12.83 -2.90
N GLU A 209 18.04 13.93 -2.65
CA GLU A 209 19.27 13.99 -1.87
C GLU A 209 19.07 13.44 -0.44
N ALA A 210 17.90 13.64 0.16
CA ALA A 210 17.61 13.07 1.48
C ALA A 210 17.64 11.53 1.48
N PHE A 211 17.17 10.90 0.40
CA PHE A 211 17.23 9.44 0.26
C PHE A 211 18.63 8.93 -0.09
N VAL A 212 19.41 9.72 -0.84
CA VAL A 212 20.83 9.44 -1.10
C VAL A 212 21.59 9.41 0.23
N LYS A 213 21.44 10.45 1.06
CA LYS A 213 22.08 10.52 2.39
C LYS A 213 21.65 9.39 3.31
N LEU A 214 20.38 8.98 3.30
CA LEU A 214 19.92 7.79 4.04
C LEU A 214 20.58 6.51 3.54
N ARG A 215 20.74 6.36 2.22
CA ARG A 215 21.37 5.17 1.62
C ARG A 215 22.86 5.12 1.95
N GLU A 216 23.56 6.24 1.86
CA GLU A 216 24.98 6.37 2.23
C GLU A 216 25.18 6.07 3.71
N ALA A 217 24.33 6.64 4.57
CA ALA A 217 24.42 6.43 6.02
C ALA A 217 24.18 4.97 6.45
N ALA A 218 23.54 4.15 5.61
CA ALA A 218 23.37 2.74 5.90
C ALA A 218 24.72 2.01 5.99
N GLY A 219 25.67 2.31 5.10
CA GLY A 219 26.94 1.59 5.04
C GLY A 219 26.76 0.07 5.12
N ALA A 220 27.51 -0.60 6.00
CA ALA A 220 27.41 -2.05 6.24
C ALA A 220 26.02 -2.52 6.72
N TYR A 221 25.21 -1.64 7.32
CA TYR A 221 23.85 -1.96 7.73
C TYR A 221 22.90 -2.14 6.54
N GLY A 222 23.24 -1.62 5.36
CA GLY A 222 22.48 -1.82 4.12
C GLY A 222 22.49 -3.27 3.62
N GLU A 223 23.57 -4.01 3.84
CA GLU A 223 23.72 -5.41 3.39
C GLU A 223 22.68 -6.37 3.99
N PRO A 224 22.50 -6.44 5.32
CA PRO A 224 21.44 -7.28 5.88
C PRO A 224 20.05 -6.80 5.44
N LEU A 225 19.83 -5.50 5.26
CA LEU A 225 18.54 -4.99 4.77
C LEU A 225 18.24 -5.45 3.33
N ASP A 226 19.28 -5.55 2.49
CA ASP A 226 19.17 -6.11 1.14
C ASP A 226 18.89 -7.62 1.18
N LEU A 227 19.61 -8.37 2.00
CA LEU A 227 19.40 -9.81 2.17
C LEU A 227 17.97 -10.13 2.65
N LEU A 228 17.47 -9.34 3.61
CA LEU A 228 16.12 -9.46 4.16
C LEU A 228 15.04 -8.98 3.20
N LYS A 229 15.40 -8.35 2.08
CA LYS A 229 14.47 -7.69 1.14
C LYS A 229 13.53 -6.74 1.89
N ALA A 230 14.08 -5.98 2.84
CA ALA A 230 13.32 -5.09 3.69
C ALA A 230 12.56 -4.07 2.83
N HIS A 231 11.23 -4.08 2.91
CA HIS A 231 10.41 -3.27 2.00
C HIS A 231 10.70 -1.76 2.13
N LYS A 232 11.04 -1.28 3.33
CA LYS A 232 11.49 0.10 3.56
C LYS A 232 12.86 0.40 2.96
N TRP A 233 13.77 -0.57 2.97
CA TRP A 233 15.07 -0.42 2.30
C TRP A 233 14.91 -0.38 0.78
N ILE A 234 14.07 -1.26 0.22
CA ILE A 234 13.69 -1.21 -1.21
C ILE A 234 13.11 0.16 -1.56
N TYR A 235 12.27 0.74 -0.70
CA TYR A 235 11.73 2.09 -0.89
C TYR A 235 12.83 3.17 -0.99
N ILE A 236 13.89 3.09 -0.16
CA ILE A 236 15.05 3.99 -0.25
C ILE A 236 15.84 3.75 -1.55
N LYS A 237 16.05 2.48 -1.96
CA LYS A 237 16.74 2.15 -3.21
C LYS A 237 15.98 2.69 -4.43
N LEU A 238 14.66 2.55 -4.48
CA LEU A 238 13.83 3.13 -5.55
C LEU A 238 13.89 4.65 -5.60
N ALA A 239 14.18 5.31 -4.48
CA ALA A 239 14.34 6.76 -4.45
C ALA A 239 15.66 7.24 -5.07
N THR A 240 16.67 6.38 -5.08
CA THR A 240 18.06 6.74 -5.43
C THR A 240 18.51 6.14 -6.77
N ASP A 241 17.88 5.05 -7.21
CA ASP A 241 18.21 4.32 -8.43
C ASP A 241 17.03 4.39 -9.42
N ASP A 242 17.24 5.14 -10.50
CA ASP A 242 16.21 5.42 -11.51
C ASP A 242 15.86 4.17 -12.34
N ASP A 243 16.85 3.36 -12.71
CA ASP A 243 16.65 2.14 -13.49
C ASP A 243 15.93 1.07 -12.67
N PHE A 244 16.33 0.91 -11.41
CA PHE A 244 15.65 0.04 -10.47
C PHE A 244 14.20 0.50 -10.26
N ARG A 245 13.95 1.81 -10.19
CA ARG A 245 12.61 2.38 -10.06
C ARG A 245 11.73 2.12 -11.28
N VAL A 246 12.24 2.37 -12.47
CA VAL A 246 11.51 2.14 -13.73
C VAL A 246 11.20 0.65 -13.87
N THR A 247 12.18 -0.22 -13.62
CA THR A 247 12.02 -1.68 -13.67
C THR A 247 10.98 -2.17 -12.65
N HIS A 248 11.04 -1.67 -11.42
CA HIS A 248 10.08 -2.03 -10.38
C HIS A 248 8.66 -1.55 -10.73
N LYS A 249 8.51 -0.36 -11.32
CA LYS A 249 7.21 0.16 -11.78
C LYS A 249 6.62 -0.76 -12.85
N LEU A 250 7.40 -1.09 -13.88
CA LEU A 250 6.99 -2.01 -14.96
C LEU A 250 6.61 -3.40 -14.42
N ASN A 251 7.40 -3.96 -13.51
CA ASN A 251 7.11 -5.25 -12.88
C ASN A 251 5.84 -5.22 -12.01
N THR A 252 5.56 -4.11 -11.35
CA THR A 252 4.33 -3.95 -10.55
C THR A 252 3.11 -3.88 -11.45
N GLU A 253 3.21 -3.14 -12.56
CA GLU A 253 2.17 -3.07 -13.59
C GLU A 253 1.93 -4.44 -14.23
N LYS A 254 3.00 -5.17 -14.59
CA LYS A 254 2.94 -6.54 -15.14
C LYS A 254 2.35 -7.55 -14.15
N ARG A 255 2.74 -7.54 -12.87
CA ARG A 255 2.14 -8.40 -11.84
C ARG A 255 0.66 -8.11 -11.61
N GLY A 256 0.25 -6.84 -11.74
CA GLY A 256 -1.16 -6.48 -11.75
C GLY A 256 -1.90 -7.18 -12.90
N ILE A 257 -1.32 -7.18 -14.09
CA ILE A 257 -1.85 -7.87 -15.29
C ILE A 257 -1.85 -9.39 -15.11
N ASP A 258 -0.77 -9.97 -14.57
CA ASP A 258 -0.63 -11.42 -14.38
C ASP A 258 -1.52 -11.96 -13.24
N ALA A 259 -1.70 -11.20 -12.16
CA ALA A 259 -2.63 -11.56 -11.08
C ALA A 259 -4.09 -11.55 -11.57
N LEU A 260 -4.44 -10.59 -12.43
CA LEU A 260 -5.70 -10.59 -13.16
C LEU A 260 -5.81 -11.81 -14.10
N GLY A 261 -4.71 -12.21 -14.73
CA GLY A 261 -4.62 -13.40 -15.58
C GLY A 261 -4.72 -14.73 -14.82
N LYS A 262 -4.18 -14.84 -13.60
CA LYS A 262 -4.21 -16.08 -12.78
C LYS A 262 -5.55 -16.31 -12.10
N ALA A 263 -6.25 -15.25 -11.69
CA ALA A 263 -7.62 -15.35 -11.18
C ALA A 263 -8.59 -15.99 -12.21
N ARG A 264 -8.25 -15.95 -13.50
CA ARG A 264 -8.99 -16.56 -14.62
C ARG A 264 -8.89 -18.09 -14.70
N ARG A 265 -7.81 -18.72 -14.20
CA ARG A 265 -7.61 -20.18 -14.33
C ARG A 265 -8.35 -20.99 -13.27
N ASN A 266 -8.73 -20.39 -12.15
CA ASN A 266 -9.31 -21.11 -11.01
C ASN A 266 -10.84 -21.09 -10.96
N ASN A 267 -11.52 -20.35 -11.85
CA ASN A 267 -12.97 -20.32 -11.87
C ASN A 267 -13.51 -21.14 -13.06
N GLY A 268 -13.71 -22.43 -12.80
CA GLY A 268 -14.51 -23.31 -13.64
C GLY A 268 -15.95 -22.80 -13.77
N LYS A 269 -16.43 -22.84 -15.01
CA LYS A 269 -17.77 -22.53 -15.54
C LYS A 269 -18.95 -22.75 -14.57
N ILE A 270 -19.80 -21.72 -14.40
CA ILE A 270 -21.27 -21.83 -14.46
C ILE A 270 -21.83 -20.52 -15.07
N PRO A 271 -22.69 -20.55 -16.11
CA PRO A 271 -23.28 -19.35 -16.69
C PRO A 271 -24.65 -19.05 -16.06
N THR A 272 -24.82 -17.86 -15.48
CA THR A 272 -26.15 -17.34 -15.10
C THR A 272 -26.42 -16.04 -15.85
N LYS A 273 -27.49 -16.06 -16.66
CA LYS A 273 -27.93 -15.00 -17.57
C LYS A 273 -28.17 -13.66 -16.86
N SER A 274 -27.79 -12.55 -17.50
CA SER A 274 -28.08 -11.19 -17.06
C SER A 274 -29.42 -10.68 -17.59
N HIS A 275 -30.23 -10.10 -16.70
CA HIS A 275 -31.43 -9.34 -17.02
C HIS A 275 -31.11 -8.06 -17.82
N THR A 276 -31.99 -7.75 -18.77
CA THR A 276 -32.01 -6.59 -19.66
C THR A 276 -32.59 -5.35 -18.96
N GLU A 277 -31.87 -4.23 -18.97
CA GLU A 277 -32.35 -2.89 -18.53
C GLU A 277 -32.46 -1.92 -19.72
N ARG A 278 -33.50 -1.07 -19.70
CA ARG A 278 -33.70 0.07 -20.64
C ARG A 278 -32.62 1.15 -20.43
N PRO A 279 -32.27 1.98 -21.44
CA PRO A 279 -31.12 2.90 -21.35
C PRO A 279 -31.41 4.12 -20.47
N ASN A 280 -30.61 4.29 -19.41
CA ASN A 280 -30.59 5.48 -18.55
C ASN A 280 -29.93 6.70 -19.23
N LYS A 281 -30.31 7.92 -18.81
CA LYS A 281 -29.71 9.19 -19.27
C LYS A 281 -28.18 9.19 -19.09
N GLY A 282 -27.44 9.54 -20.14
CA GLY A 282 -25.97 9.50 -20.18
C GLY A 282 -25.36 8.14 -20.56
N ALA A 283 -26.17 7.18 -20.99
CA ALA A 283 -25.68 5.94 -21.60
C ALA A 283 -25.30 6.14 -23.07
N VAL A 284 -24.23 5.47 -23.50
CA VAL A 284 -23.78 5.36 -24.89
C VAL A 284 -23.45 3.89 -25.17
N VAL A 285 -23.88 3.38 -26.32
CA VAL A 285 -23.54 2.02 -26.74
C VAL A 285 -22.26 2.08 -27.56
N VAL A 286 -21.21 1.41 -27.11
CA VAL A 286 -19.91 1.36 -27.80
C VAL A 286 -19.54 -0.10 -28.02
N ALA A 287 -19.43 -0.50 -29.29
CA ALA A 287 -19.15 -1.89 -29.68
C ALA A 287 -20.06 -2.88 -28.94
N SER A 288 -21.38 -2.67 -28.99
CA SER A 288 -22.40 -3.47 -28.30
C SER A 288 -22.39 -3.43 -26.76
N VAL A 289 -21.52 -2.60 -26.16
CA VAL A 289 -21.44 -2.42 -24.71
C VAL A 289 -22.11 -1.11 -24.29
N VAL A 290 -23.10 -1.19 -23.39
CA VAL A 290 -23.70 0.00 -22.77
C VAL A 290 -22.72 0.59 -21.76
N MET A 291 -22.23 1.79 -22.01
CA MET A 291 -21.31 2.54 -21.16
C MET A 291 -21.94 3.87 -20.71
N TYR A 292 -21.47 4.44 -19.61
CA TYR A 292 -21.98 5.70 -19.06
C TYR A 292 -20.96 6.83 -19.18
N LEU A 293 -21.41 7.97 -19.68
CA LEU A 293 -20.60 9.17 -19.86
C LEU A 293 -20.34 9.87 -18.52
N GLU A 294 -19.10 10.29 -18.29
CA GLU A 294 -18.70 11.01 -17.08
C GLU A 294 -17.70 12.13 -17.40
N LEU A 295 -17.90 13.30 -16.78
CA LEU A 295 -16.99 14.44 -16.87
C LEU A 295 -15.90 14.33 -15.81
N VAL A 296 -14.64 14.39 -16.24
CA VAL A 296 -13.46 14.31 -15.38
C VAL A 296 -12.74 15.66 -15.39
N SER A 297 -12.45 16.17 -14.20
CA SER A 297 -11.77 17.46 -14.04
C SER A 297 -10.27 17.36 -14.35
N GLY A 298 -9.77 18.27 -15.17
CA GLY A 298 -8.36 18.46 -15.47
C GLY A 298 -8.14 19.84 -16.11
N ARG A 299 -6.90 20.20 -16.46
CA ARG A 299 -6.54 21.54 -16.97
C ARG A 299 -7.41 21.99 -18.17
N GLY A 300 -7.86 21.04 -19.01
CA GLY A 300 -8.81 21.29 -20.10
C GLY A 300 -10.18 20.61 -19.95
N GLY A 301 -10.41 19.82 -18.90
CA GLY A 301 -11.58 18.93 -18.79
C GLY A 301 -11.49 17.69 -19.72
N SER A 302 -12.15 16.60 -19.34
CA SER A 302 -12.19 15.36 -20.15
C SER A 302 -13.53 14.65 -20.02
N LEU A 303 -13.91 13.91 -21.07
CA LEU A 303 -15.08 13.04 -21.11
C LEU A 303 -14.63 11.59 -21.23
N VAL A 304 -15.17 10.71 -20.39
CA VAL A 304 -14.92 9.27 -20.46
C VAL A 304 -16.23 8.51 -20.54
N ALA A 305 -16.22 7.34 -21.19
CA ALA A 305 -17.33 6.39 -21.10
C ALA A 305 -16.90 5.22 -20.22
N LYS A 306 -17.69 4.89 -19.20
CA LYS A 306 -17.38 3.90 -18.17
C LYS A 306 -18.39 2.76 -18.17
N TYR A 307 -17.89 1.54 -18.04
CA TYR A 307 -18.64 0.35 -17.73
C TYR A 307 -18.29 -0.11 -16.32
N PHE A 308 -19.30 -0.36 -15.48
CA PHE A 308 -19.12 -0.80 -14.10
C PHE A 308 -19.56 -2.25 -13.95
N THR A 309 -18.76 -3.04 -13.25
CA THR A 309 -19.12 -4.41 -12.89
C THR A 309 -18.43 -4.83 -11.61
N ARG A 310 -19.07 -5.66 -10.79
CA ARG A 310 -18.39 -6.31 -9.64
C ARG A 310 -17.55 -7.52 -10.08
N ASP A 311 -17.78 -7.99 -11.30
CA ASP A 311 -17.13 -9.15 -11.89
C ASP A 311 -15.90 -8.74 -12.73
N ALA A 312 -14.73 -9.21 -12.32
CA ALA A 312 -13.46 -8.96 -13.00
C ALA A 312 -13.38 -9.62 -14.39
N GLY A 313 -13.95 -10.81 -14.54
CA GLY A 313 -13.99 -11.53 -15.82
C GLY A 313 -14.85 -10.80 -16.83
N LYS A 314 -16.02 -10.29 -16.41
CA LYS A 314 -16.87 -9.44 -17.24
C LYS A 314 -16.15 -8.15 -17.64
N ALA A 315 -15.41 -7.51 -16.72
CA ALA A 315 -14.63 -6.32 -17.04
C ALA A 315 -13.56 -6.61 -18.11
N LEU A 316 -12.86 -7.73 -18.02
CA LEU A 316 -11.83 -8.11 -18.99
C LEU A 316 -12.43 -8.52 -20.34
N ALA A 317 -13.57 -9.21 -20.36
CA ALA A 317 -14.27 -9.55 -21.59
C ALA A 317 -14.70 -8.28 -22.35
N ILE A 318 -15.31 -7.33 -21.65
CA ILE A 318 -15.68 -6.03 -22.19
C ILE A 318 -14.44 -5.25 -22.68
N ALA A 319 -13.34 -5.28 -21.94
CA ALA A 319 -12.09 -4.64 -22.39
C ALA A 319 -11.51 -5.32 -23.65
N ALA A 320 -11.63 -6.65 -23.77
CA ALA A 320 -11.19 -7.36 -24.96
C ALA A 320 -12.07 -7.05 -26.18
N GLU A 321 -13.39 -6.98 -25.99
CA GLU A 321 -14.36 -6.59 -27.03
C GLU A 321 -14.10 -5.16 -27.52
N LEU A 322 -13.91 -4.20 -26.60
CA LEU A 322 -13.56 -2.83 -26.94
C LEU A 322 -12.20 -2.75 -27.66
N LYS A 323 -11.21 -3.57 -27.27
CA LYS A 323 -9.91 -3.64 -27.95
C LYS A 323 -10.03 -4.24 -29.35
N ALA A 324 -10.86 -5.27 -29.54
CA ALA A 324 -11.14 -5.86 -30.84
C ALA A 324 -11.82 -4.85 -31.78
N ALA A 325 -12.62 -3.93 -31.23
CA ALA A 325 -13.16 -2.77 -31.94
C ALA A 325 -12.14 -1.64 -32.19
N GLY A 326 -10.85 -1.87 -31.92
CA GLY A 326 -9.77 -0.90 -32.17
C GLY A 326 -9.66 0.23 -31.13
N LEU A 327 -10.34 0.11 -29.99
CA LEU A 327 -10.33 1.10 -28.91
C LEU A 327 -9.25 0.81 -27.87
N ARG A 328 -8.96 1.77 -26.99
CA ARG A 328 -7.93 1.67 -25.94
C ARG A 328 -8.58 1.71 -24.55
N PRO A 329 -9.28 0.64 -24.14
CA PRO A 329 -9.93 0.58 -22.84
C PRO A 329 -8.89 0.46 -21.71
N ASN A 330 -9.19 1.12 -20.59
CA ASN A 330 -8.47 0.99 -19.34
C ASN A 330 -9.36 0.25 -18.33
N VAL A 331 -8.78 -0.70 -17.58
CA VAL A 331 -9.49 -1.40 -16.51
C VAL A 331 -8.88 -1.00 -15.17
N VAL A 332 -9.69 -0.43 -14.29
CA VAL A 332 -9.25 0.01 -12.95
C VAL A 332 -10.19 -0.52 -11.88
N ARG A 333 -9.65 -0.78 -10.69
CA ARG A 333 -10.45 -1.13 -9.51
C ARG A 333 -10.91 0.15 -8.81
N SER A 334 -12.22 0.26 -8.57
CA SER A 334 -12.86 1.36 -7.86
C SER A 334 -13.80 0.82 -6.79
N GLY A 335 -13.30 0.74 -5.55
CA GLY A 335 -14.04 0.15 -4.43
C GLY A 335 -14.42 -1.32 -4.70
N PRO A 336 -15.72 -1.70 -4.57
CA PRO A 336 -16.19 -3.05 -4.86
C PRO A 336 -16.34 -3.34 -6.37
N ASN A 337 -16.16 -2.34 -7.24
CA ASN A 337 -16.37 -2.46 -8.68
C ASN A 337 -15.04 -2.44 -9.46
N TYR A 338 -15.05 -3.10 -10.60
CA TYR A 338 -14.14 -2.89 -11.72
C TYR A 338 -14.78 -1.90 -12.69
N VAL A 339 -13.98 -0.94 -13.15
CA VAL A 339 -14.38 0.10 -14.08
C VAL A 339 -13.57 -0.08 -15.35
N VAL A 340 -14.24 -0.39 -16.45
CA VAL A 340 -13.65 -0.36 -17.79
C VAL A 340 -14.00 0.99 -18.41
N TYR A 341 -13.03 1.74 -18.88
CA TYR A 341 -13.33 3.03 -19.50
C TYR A 341 -12.50 3.32 -20.73
N ILE A 342 -13.11 4.02 -21.68
CA ILE A 342 -12.43 4.60 -22.84
C ILE A 342 -12.32 6.12 -22.68
N ALA A 343 -11.21 6.67 -23.16
CA ALA A 343 -10.88 8.08 -22.99
C ALA A 343 -11.53 8.95 -24.08
N THR A 344 -11.48 10.27 -23.89
CA THR A 344 -12.03 11.27 -24.82
C THR A 344 -11.54 11.07 -26.25
N ALA A 345 -10.28 10.71 -26.44
CA ALA A 345 -9.70 10.48 -27.77
C ALA A 345 -10.39 9.33 -28.53
N ASP A 346 -10.78 8.26 -27.85
CA ASP A 346 -11.47 7.13 -28.47
C ASP A 346 -12.94 7.48 -28.72
N LEU A 347 -13.58 8.22 -27.80
CA LEU A 347 -14.94 8.76 -28.01
C LEU A 347 -15.02 9.72 -29.21
N LEU A 348 -14.00 10.55 -29.41
CA LEU A 348 -13.91 11.45 -30.57
C LEU A 348 -13.83 10.66 -31.87
N ARG A 349 -12.92 9.67 -31.95
CA ARG A 349 -12.78 8.80 -33.13
C ARG A 349 -14.06 8.04 -33.45
N LEU A 350 -14.79 7.60 -32.43
CA LEU A 350 -16.09 6.95 -32.60
C LEU A 350 -17.13 7.95 -33.10
N ALA A 351 -17.24 9.12 -32.47
CA ALA A 351 -18.20 10.15 -32.87
C ALA A 351 -17.96 10.70 -34.29
N GLU A 352 -16.73 10.69 -34.78
CA GLU A 352 -16.43 11.05 -36.18
C GLU A 352 -17.09 10.08 -37.18
N ARG A 353 -17.24 8.81 -36.81
CA ARG A 353 -17.72 7.73 -37.71
C ARG A 353 -19.15 7.29 -37.44
N ASP A 354 -19.64 7.52 -36.22
CA ASP A 354 -20.96 7.07 -35.75
C ASP A 354 -21.79 8.27 -35.29
N SER A 355 -22.88 8.55 -36.04
CA SER A 355 -23.77 9.67 -35.77
C SER A 355 -24.60 9.50 -34.49
N GLU A 356 -24.89 8.26 -34.08
CA GLU A 356 -25.64 7.98 -32.85
C GLU A 356 -24.76 8.22 -31.63
N ILE A 357 -23.50 7.76 -31.65
CA ILE A 357 -22.52 8.07 -30.60
C ILE A 357 -22.28 9.58 -30.53
N ARG A 358 -22.13 10.26 -31.67
CA ARG A 358 -21.97 11.72 -31.73
C ARG A 358 -23.15 12.43 -31.09
N ARG A 359 -24.38 12.03 -31.43
CA ARG A 359 -25.62 12.60 -30.90
C ARG A 359 -25.74 12.37 -29.39
N ALA A 360 -25.49 11.15 -28.92
CA ALA A 360 -25.56 10.81 -27.50
C ALA A 360 -24.57 11.66 -26.66
N VAL A 361 -23.34 11.82 -27.14
CA VAL A 361 -22.32 12.66 -26.49
C VAL A 361 -22.70 14.13 -26.52
N ALA A 362 -23.18 14.65 -27.66
CA ALA A 362 -23.60 16.04 -27.80
C ALA A 362 -24.77 16.39 -26.86
N LEU A 363 -25.78 15.52 -26.78
CA LEU A 363 -26.92 15.68 -25.87
C LEU A 363 -26.47 15.68 -24.40
N TYR A 364 -25.59 14.74 -24.01
CA TYR A 364 -25.05 14.69 -22.66
C TYR A 364 -24.26 15.97 -22.31
N LEU A 365 -23.41 16.46 -23.21
CA LEU A 365 -22.63 17.68 -22.98
C LEU A 365 -23.53 18.93 -22.91
N ALA A 366 -24.54 19.04 -23.77
CA ALA A 366 -25.51 20.12 -23.74
C ALA A 366 -26.33 20.14 -22.43
N GLU A 367 -26.79 18.98 -21.97
CA GLU A 367 -27.46 18.83 -20.68
C GLU A 367 -26.53 19.27 -19.53
N LYS A 368 -25.28 18.80 -19.49
CA LYS A 368 -24.34 19.18 -18.42
C LYS A 368 -23.92 20.63 -18.46
N ALA A 369 -23.89 21.27 -19.64
CA ALA A 369 -23.65 22.70 -19.77
C ALA A 369 -24.84 23.54 -19.26
N LYS A 370 -26.08 23.09 -19.49
CA LYS A 370 -27.30 23.79 -19.06
C LYS A 370 -27.65 23.55 -17.59
N ASP A 371 -27.75 22.28 -17.20
CA ASP A 371 -28.36 21.84 -15.95
C ASP A 371 -27.36 21.18 -14.98
N GLY A 372 -26.08 21.06 -15.34
CA GLY A 372 -25.04 20.48 -14.49
C GLY A 372 -24.65 21.37 -13.30
N THR A 373 -23.86 20.82 -12.37
CA THR A 373 -23.23 21.60 -11.28
C THR A 373 -22.25 22.64 -11.83
N PRO A 374 -21.86 23.68 -11.09
CA PRO A 374 -20.94 24.72 -11.60
C PRO A 374 -19.67 24.14 -12.24
N ARG A 375 -19.09 23.11 -11.63
CA ARG A 375 -17.92 22.40 -12.14
C ARG A 375 -18.22 21.57 -13.40
N GLN A 376 -19.40 20.96 -13.49
CA GLN A 376 -19.80 20.21 -14.69
C GLN A 376 -20.06 21.15 -15.87
N ARG A 377 -20.68 22.31 -15.64
CA ARG A 377 -20.91 23.34 -16.67
C ARG A 377 -19.58 23.81 -17.25
N GLU A 378 -18.64 24.19 -16.39
CA GLU A 378 -17.30 24.61 -16.79
C GLU A 378 -16.58 23.55 -17.64
N ILE A 379 -16.62 22.28 -17.23
CA ILE A 379 -15.97 21.19 -17.97
C ILE A 379 -16.67 20.93 -19.30
N ALA A 380 -18.00 20.90 -19.33
CA ALA A 380 -18.78 20.67 -20.54
C ALA A 380 -18.55 21.77 -21.58
N GLU A 381 -18.56 23.04 -21.17
CA GLU A 381 -18.27 24.19 -22.04
C GLU A 381 -16.85 24.13 -22.60
N LYS A 382 -15.85 23.79 -21.78
CA LYS A 382 -14.46 23.62 -22.24
C LYS A 382 -14.32 22.49 -23.27
N ILE A 383 -15.11 21.43 -23.16
CA ILE A 383 -15.11 20.33 -24.14
C ILE A 383 -15.79 20.77 -25.43
N LEU A 384 -16.97 21.42 -25.34
CA LEU A 384 -17.71 21.93 -26.51
C LEU A 384 -16.90 22.97 -27.30
N ARG A 385 -16.18 23.87 -26.63
CA ARG A 385 -15.30 24.85 -27.29
C ARG A 385 -14.13 24.21 -28.03
N ARG A 386 -13.57 23.12 -27.49
CA ARG A 386 -12.42 22.42 -28.11
C ARG A 386 -12.82 21.46 -29.22
N HIS A 387 -14.05 20.95 -29.19
CA HIS A 387 -14.53 19.95 -30.12
C HIS A 387 -15.88 20.39 -30.72
N PRO A 388 -15.85 21.28 -31.74
CA PRO A 388 -17.05 21.79 -32.40
C PRO A 388 -17.98 20.72 -32.98
N LEU A 389 -17.49 19.51 -33.23
CA LEU A 389 -18.28 18.37 -33.69
C LEU A 389 -19.41 17.94 -32.73
N PHE A 390 -19.36 18.39 -31.47
CA PHE A 390 -20.39 18.18 -30.46
C PHE A 390 -21.26 19.41 -30.20
N LEU A 391 -21.00 20.53 -30.90
CA LEU A 391 -21.91 21.66 -30.87
C LEU A 391 -23.22 21.23 -31.55
N PRO A 392 -24.38 21.61 -30.99
CA PRO A 392 -25.62 21.50 -31.73
C PRO A 392 -25.48 22.39 -32.97
N ASN A 393 -25.35 21.80 -34.16
CA ASN A 393 -25.61 22.55 -35.39
C ASN A 393 -27.03 23.10 -35.25
N ARG A 394 -27.18 24.43 -35.23
CA ARG A 394 -28.43 25.03 -35.71
C ARG A 394 -28.52 24.59 -37.17
N LEU A 395 -29.32 23.56 -37.45
CA LEU A 395 -29.81 23.32 -38.79
C LEU A 395 -30.47 24.62 -39.25
N ALA A 396 -29.93 25.17 -40.34
CA ALA A 396 -30.43 26.35 -40.99
C ALA A 396 -31.90 26.16 -41.37
N ALA A 397 -32.68 27.23 -41.19
CA ALA A 397 -33.88 27.45 -41.95
C ALA A 397 -33.54 27.52 -43.44
N SER A 398 -34.30 26.81 -44.27
CA SER A 398 -34.59 27.05 -45.70
C SER A 398 -35.32 25.78 -46.17
N SER A 399 -36.50 25.77 -46.76
CA SER A 399 -37.17 26.73 -47.64
C SER A 399 -38.62 26.27 -47.83
N LYS A 400 -39.56 27.22 -47.96
CA LYS A 400 -40.85 26.98 -48.63
C LYS A 400 -40.63 26.43 -50.04
N PRO A 401 -41.64 25.75 -50.61
CA PRO A 401 -42.06 26.13 -51.96
C PRO A 401 -43.56 26.41 -52.06
N ALA A 402 -43.86 27.20 -53.12
CA ALA A 402 -45.11 27.67 -53.72
C ALA A 402 -46.46 27.25 -53.10
#